data_AF-A0A0N4XUM3-F1
#
_entry.id   AF-A0A0N4XUM3-F1
#
_cell.length_a   1.000
_cell.length_b   1.000
_cell.length_c   1.000
_cell.angle_alpha   90.00
_cell.angle_beta   90.00
_cell.angle_gamma   90.00
#
_symmetry.space_group_name_H-M   'P 1'
#
loop_
_entity.id
_entity.type
_entity.pdbx_description
1 polymer ?
#
loop_
_entity_poly.entity_id
_entity_poly.type
_entity_poly.pdbx_seq_one_letter_code
_entity_poly.pdbx_strand_id
1 'polypeptide(L)'
;MLGVYEKAEENRSRDLTPVVQVAKQREIRRRKKLEKEIRQMQKHSKKPKPVDELTLDVKSAKNIEERYREPTVLTEDQIDDRAISMKQYTRSRNALQKMDDAWVREALKRQRKALQELKLLDPVLYQKAVEPVSAPLHVVVHGPGLTPPIADYQSPDGDYIDTTRSWT
;
A
#
# COMPACT_ATOMS: atom_id res chain seq x y z
N MET A 1 59.01 22.93 52.12
CA MET A 1 58.18 21.72 52.04
C MET A 1 56.92 21.90 51.16
N LEU A 2 56.93 22.81 50.16
CA LEU A 2 55.74 23.12 49.33
C LEU A 2 55.86 22.65 47.87
N GLY A 3 57.07 22.40 47.35
CA GLY A 3 57.26 22.00 45.95
C GLY A 3 57.01 20.52 45.61
N VAL A 4 56.72 19.68 46.61
CA VAL A 4 56.47 18.23 46.40
C VAL A 4 54.98 17.93 46.23
N TYR A 5 54.12 18.71 46.88
CA TYR A 5 52.66 18.56 46.79
C TYR A 5 52.08 19.14 45.49
N GLU A 6 52.65 20.23 44.96
CA GLU A 6 52.19 20.84 43.72
C GLU A 6 52.44 19.93 42.49
N LYS A 7 53.58 19.22 42.47
CA LYS A 7 53.89 18.20 41.45
C LYS A 7 53.02 16.94 41.57
N ALA A 8 52.50 16.63 42.76
CA ALA A 8 51.64 15.46 42.96
C ALA A 8 50.21 15.70 42.45
N GLU A 9 49.68 16.92 42.57
CA GLU A 9 48.36 17.29 42.02
C GLU A 9 48.38 17.51 40.51
N GLU A 10 49.48 18.07 39.98
CA GLU A 10 49.66 18.24 38.52
C GLU A 10 49.79 16.88 37.80
N ASN A 11 50.44 15.89 38.43
CA ASN A 11 50.54 14.54 37.87
C ASN A 11 49.24 13.72 38.02
N ARG A 12 48.45 13.95 39.08
CA ARG A 12 47.14 13.29 39.24
C ARG A 12 46.10 13.79 38.23
N SER A 13 46.23 15.05 37.80
CA SER A 13 45.40 15.64 36.73
C SER A 13 45.84 15.22 35.32
N ARG A 14 47.11 14.80 35.14
CA ARG A 14 47.65 14.29 33.87
C ARG A 14 47.30 12.82 33.59
N ASP A 15 47.15 11.98 34.62
CA ASP A 15 46.84 10.54 34.46
C ASP A 15 45.34 10.22 34.22
N LEU A 16 44.44 11.19 34.43
CA LEU A 16 43.02 11.07 34.08
C LEU A 16 42.75 11.14 32.57
N THR A 17 43.79 11.32 31.75
CA THR A 17 43.65 11.72 30.35
C THR A 17 43.57 10.58 29.33
N PRO A 18 44.17 9.38 29.49
CA PRO A 18 44.07 8.33 28.46
C PRO A 18 42.89 7.38 28.67
N VAL A 19 42.68 6.89 29.90
CA VAL A 19 41.70 5.82 30.19
C VAL A 19 40.26 6.31 30.05
N VAL A 20 39.96 7.52 30.55
CA VAL A 20 38.63 8.15 30.43
C VAL A 20 38.31 8.54 28.99
N GLN A 21 39.31 9.01 28.23
CA GLN A 21 39.15 9.30 26.80
C GLN A 21 38.93 8.02 25.99
N VAL A 22 39.63 6.92 26.31
CA VAL A 22 39.40 5.60 25.69
C VAL A 22 38.01 5.06 26.03
N ALA A 23 37.50 5.24 27.26
CA ALA A 23 36.14 4.86 27.63
C ALA A 23 35.07 5.66 26.87
N LYS A 24 35.22 6.99 26.77
CA LYS A 24 34.35 7.85 25.94
C LYS A 24 34.41 7.48 24.46
N GLN A 25 35.59 7.16 23.93
CA GLN A 25 35.72 6.68 22.55
C GLN A 25 35.04 5.32 22.33
N ARG A 26 35.11 4.40 23.31
CA ARG A 26 34.37 3.12 23.26
C ARG A 26 32.86 3.34 23.29
N GLU A 27 32.38 4.27 24.11
CA GLU A 27 30.96 4.65 24.18
C GLU A 27 30.49 5.29 22.85
N ILE A 28 31.24 6.24 22.30
CA ILE A 28 30.93 6.87 21.00
C ILE A 28 30.93 5.82 19.88
N ARG A 29 31.86 4.86 19.89
CA ARG A 29 31.89 3.74 18.92
C ARG A 29 30.65 2.84 19.09
N ARG A 30 30.23 2.53 20.31
CA ARG A 30 28.99 1.77 20.60
C ARG A 30 27.75 2.53 20.11
N ARG A 31 27.65 3.83 20.40
CA ARG A 31 26.55 4.70 19.94
C ARG A 31 26.47 4.76 18.41
N LYS A 32 27.61 4.96 17.73
CA LYS A 32 27.67 4.96 16.26
C LYS A 32 27.32 3.60 15.64
N LYS A 33 27.67 2.49 16.31
CA LYS A 33 27.31 1.14 15.86
C LYS A 33 25.79 0.93 15.96
N LEU A 34 25.20 1.29 17.10
CA LEU A 34 23.75 1.22 17.32
C LEU A 34 22.98 2.14 16.35
N GLU A 35 23.46 3.35 16.10
CA GLU A 35 22.83 4.26 15.14
C GLU A 35 22.83 3.69 13.71
N LYS A 36 23.94 3.07 13.29
CA LYS A 36 24.02 2.39 11.98
C LYS A 36 23.07 1.21 11.90
N GLU A 37 22.98 0.41 12.96
CA GLU A 37 22.10 -0.74 13.05
C GLU A 37 20.61 -0.32 13.01
N ILE A 38 20.25 0.72 13.77
CA ILE A 38 18.91 1.34 13.72
C ILE A 38 18.61 1.85 12.30
N ARG A 39 19.56 2.55 11.65
CA ARG A 39 19.38 3.02 10.27
C ARG A 39 19.21 1.86 9.28
N GLN A 40 19.91 0.74 9.48
CA GLN A 40 19.77 -0.45 8.67
C GLN A 40 18.41 -1.14 8.88
N MET A 41 17.94 -1.27 10.13
CA MET A 41 16.62 -1.79 10.46
C MET A 41 15.51 -0.90 9.89
N GLN A 42 15.62 0.43 10.02
CA GLN A 42 14.68 1.38 9.42
C GLN A 42 14.65 1.31 7.89
N LYS A 43 15.77 0.95 7.24
CA LYS A 43 15.80 0.73 5.79
C LYS A 43 15.12 -0.58 5.41
N HIS A 44 15.29 -1.63 6.23
CA HIS A 44 14.68 -2.93 5.99
C HIS A 44 13.16 -2.89 6.22
N SER A 45 12.68 -2.21 7.26
CA SER A 45 11.24 -2.09 7.57
C SER A 45 10.43 -1.35 6.50
N LYS A 46 11.09 -0.54 5.66
CA LYS A 46 10.48 0.17 4.54
C LYS A 46 10.37 -0.65 3.26
N LYS A 47 10.96 -1.86 3.21
CA LYS A 47 10.85 -2.71 2.02
C LYS A 47 9.43 -3.29 1.99
N PRO A 48 8.63 -3.03 0.93
CA PRO A 48 7.33 -3.64 0.82
C PRO A 48 7.49 -5.16 0.66
N LYS A 49 6.50 -5.90 1.16
CA LYS A 49 6.40 -7.33 0.86
C LYS A 49 6.25 -7.50 -0.66
N PRO A 50 6.93 -8.49 -1.28
CA PRO A 50 6.74 -8.75 -2.70
C PRO A 50 5.30 -9.19 -2.96
N VAL A 51 4.80 -8.85 -4.16
CA VAL A 51 3.46 -9.24 -4.61
C VAL A 51 3.61 -10.47 -5.49
N ASP A 52 3.32 -11.64 -4.92
CA ASP A 52 3.58 -12.93 -5.58
C ASP A 52 2.88 -13.04 -6.93
N GLU A 53 1.64 -12.52 -7.06
CA GLU A 53 0.85 -12.52 -8.31
C GLU A 53 1.48 -11.73 -9.46
N LEU A 54 2.33 -10.74 -9.17
CA LEU A 54 3.01 -9.93 -10.18
C LEU A 54 4.36 -10.54 -10.60
N THR A 55 4.81 -11.59 -9.92
CA THR A 55 6.11 -12.22 -10.18
C THR A 55 5.94 -13.53 -10.94
N LEU A 56 6.85 -13.79 -11.89
CA LEU A 56 6.92 -15.10 -12.54
C LEU A 56 7.45 -16.14 -11.55
N ASP A 57 6.70 -17.22 -11.39
CA ASP A 57 7.13 -18.36 -10.57
C ASP A 57 8.40 -18.99 -11.16
N VAL A 58 9.41 -19.17 -10.31
CA VAL A 58 10.71 -19.73 -10.66
C VAL A 58 10.59 -21.15 -11.20
N LYS A 59 9.62 -21.96 -10.71
CA LYS A 59 9.43 -23.32 -11.23
C LYS A 59 8.91 -23.29 -12.67
N SER A 60 7.96 -22.40 -12.94
CA SER A 60 7.38 -22.22 -14.26
C SER A 60 8.38 -21.64 -15.27
N ALA A 61 9.28 -20.76 -14.83
CA ALA A 61 10.34 -20.21 -15.68
C ALA A 61 11.37 -21.26 -16.16
N LYS A 62 11.66 -22.29 -15.36
CA LYS A 62 12.67 -23.31 -15.68
C LYS A 62 12.27 -24.24 -16.83
N ASN A 63 11.00 -24.58 -16.93
CA ASN A 63 10.47 -25.50 -17.94
C ASN A 63 9.49 -24.78 -18.87
N ILE A 64 9.72 -23.48 -19.10
CA ILE A 64 8.77 -22.65 -19.85
C ILE A 64 8.60 -23.14 -21.29
N GLU A 65 9.70 -23.60 -21.91
CA GLU A 65 9.74 -24.15 -23.26
C GLU A 65 8.87 -25.40 -23.41
N GLU A 66 8.84 -26.27 -22.41
CA GLU A 66 8.01 -27.49 -22.37
C GLU A 66 6.51 -27.18 -22.14
N ARG A 67 6.18 -25.98 -21.65
CA ARG A 67 4.82 -25.58 -21.27
C ARG A 67 4.13 -24.71 -22.32
N TYR A 68 4.86 -24.24 -23.34
CA TYR A 68 4.25 -23.49 -24.43
C TYR A 68 3.34 -24.40 -25.25
N ARG A 69 2.14 -23.90 -25.54
CA ARG A 69 1.26 -24.48 -26.54
C ARG A 69 1.63 -23.89 -27.89
N GLU A 70 1.56 -24.70 -28.95
CA GLU A 70 1.77 -24.21 -30.31
C GLU A 70 0.79 -23.06 -30.62
N PRO A 71 1.26 -21.98 -31.28
CA PRO A 71 0.41 -20.85 -31.59
C PRO A 71 -0.71 -21.25 -32.55
N THR A 72 -1.95 -20.97 -32.18
CA THR A 72 -3.10 -21.22 -33.05
C THR A 72 -3.11 -20.22 -34.21
N VAL A 73 -3.05 -20.73 -35.44
CA VAL A 73 -3.22 -19.91 -36.64
C VAL A 73 -4.71 -19.69 -36.88
N LEU A 74 -5.11 -18.43 -36.99
CA LEU A 74 -6.51 -18.06 -37.24
C LEU A 74 -6.76 -17.96 -38.75
N THR A 75 -7.97 -18.31 -39.18
CA THR A 75 -8.42 -18.04 -40.55
C THR A 75 -8.71 -16.55 -40.72
N GLU A 76 -8.71 -16.06 -41.96
CA GLU A 76 -9.03 -14.66 -42.27
C GLU A 76 -10.41 -14.26 -41.73
N ASP A 77 -11.42 -15.11 -41.95
CA ASP A 77 -12.79 -14.92 -41.42
C ASP A 77 -12.81 -14.71 -39.89
N GLN A 78 -12.04 -15.52 -39.15
CA GLN A 78 -11.97 -15.39 -37.68
C GLN A 78 -11.30 -14.10 -37.23
N ILE A 79 -10.33 -13.60 -37.99
CA ILE A 79 -9.66 -12.32 -37.72
C ILE A 79 -10.65 -11.17 -37.95
N ASP A 80 -11.40 -11.22 -39.04
CA ASP A 80 -12.40 -10.22 -39.38
C ASP A 80 -13.54 -10.19 -38.36
N ASP A 81 -14.05 -11.35 -37.94
CA ASP A 81 -15.07 -11.48 -36.90
C ASP A 81 -14.61 -10.87 -35.56
N ARG A 82 -13.35 -11.13 -35.17
CA ARG A 82 -12.75 -10.52 -33.97
C ARG A 82 -12.64 -9.00 -34.11
N ALA A 83 -12.23 -8.50 -35.27
CA ALA A 83 -12.14 -7.07 -35.53
C ALA A 83 -13.50 -6.38 -35.46
N ILE A 84 -14.55 -7.00 -36.02
CA ILE A 84 -15.94 -6.51 -35.93
C ILE A 84 -16.41 -6.50 -34.48
N SER A 85 -16.21 -7.61 -33.75
CA SER A 85 -16.59 -7.76 -32.34
C SER A 85 -15.90 -6.71 -31.46
N MET A 86 -14.60 -6.47 -31.68
CA MET A 86 -13.85 -5.45 -30.94
C MET A 86 -14.35 -4.03 -31.20
N LYS A 87 -14.69 -3.70 -32.46
CA LYS A 87 -15.30 -2.41 -32.82
C LYS A 87 -16.65 -2.22 -32.13
N GLN A 88 -17.51 -3.26 -32.13
CA GLN A 88 -18.80 -3.22 -31.44
C GLN A 88 -18.64 -3.08 -29.92
N TYR A 89 -17.73 -3.86 -29.33
CA TYR A 89 -17.41 -3.78 -27.91
C TYR A 89 -16.96 -2.37 -27.53
N THR A 90 -16.02 -1.79 -28.29
CA THR A 90 -15.52 -0.42 -28.04
C THR A 90 -16.63 0.62 -28.12
N ARG A 91 -17.54 0.51 -29.10
CA ARG A 91 -18.72 1.39 -29.21
C ARG A 91 -19.63 1.24 -27.98
N SER A 92 -19.89 0.01 -27.53
CA SER A 92 -20.73 -0.26 -26.36
C SER A 92 -20.12 0.31 -25.07
N ARG A 93 -18.81 0.13 -24.84
CA ARG A 93 -18.12 0.67 -23.67
C ARG A 93 -18.10 2.20 -23.67
N ASN A 94 -17.89 2.81 -24.82
CA ASN A 94 -17.97 4.27 -24.96
C ASN A 94 -19.38 4.82 -24.71
N ALA A 95 -20.42 4.10 -25.13
CA ALA A 95 -21.80 4.48 -24.85
C ALA A 95 -22.10 4.41 -23.34
N LEU A 96 -21.68 3.33 -22.68
CA LEU A 96 -21.84 3.17 -21.22
C LEU A 96 -21.10 4.27 -20.45
N GLN A 97 -19.85 4.56 -20.82
CA GLN A 97 -19.08 5.64 -20.19
C GLN A 97 -19.79 7.00 -20.30
N LYS A 98 -20.36 7.32 -21.47
CA LYS A 98 -21.11 8.57 -21.67
C LYS A 98 -22.35 8.64 -20.79
N MET A 99 -23.03 7.51 -20.58
CA MET A 99 -24.20 7.41 -19.70
C MET A 99 -23.79 7.64 -18.24
N ASP A 100 -22.73 6.97 -17.78
CA ASP A 100 -22.19 7.12 -16.43
C ASP A 100 -21.74 8.57 -16.17
N ASP A 101 -20.99 9.16 -17.12
CA ASP A 101 -20.56 10.56 -17.04
C ASP A 101 -21.73 11.54 -17.02
N ALA A 102 -22.79 11.27 -17.77
CA ALA A 102 -24.01 12.08 -17.76
C ALA A 102 -24.71 11.98 -16.38
N TRP A 103 -24.85 10.77 -15.85
CA TRP A 103 -25.46 10.52 -14.56
C TRP A 103 -24.69 11.20 -13.41
N VAL A 104 -23.36 11.06 -13.36
CA VAL A 104 -22.51 11.71 -12.35
C VAL A 104 -22.63 13.24 -12.46
N ARG A 105 -22.56 13.81 -13.67
CA ARG A 105 -22.70 15.25 -13.88
C ARG A 105 -24.06 15.76 -13.41
N GLU A 106 -25.12 15.02 -13.68
CA GLU A 106 -26.46 15.37 -13.25
C GLU A 106 -26.60 15.30 -11.73
N ALA A 107 -26.11 14.22 -11.10
CA ALA A 107 -26.10 14.08 -9.65
C ALA A 107 -25.38 15.25 -8.96
N LEU A 108 -24.21 15.65 -9.46
CA LEU A 108 -23.47 16.80 -8.96
C LEU A 108 -24.20 18.12 -9.20
N LYS A 109 -24.86 18.30 -10.35
CA LYS A 109 -25.68 19.49 -10.63
C LYS A 109 -26.84 19.60 -9.64
N ARG A 110 -27.55 18.49 -9.38
CA ARG A 110 -28.66 18.42 -8.43
C ARG A 110 -28.17 18.72 -7.00
N GLN A 111 -27.04 18.13 -6.59
CA GLN A 111 -26.42 18.41 -5.29
C GLN A 111 -26.08 19.90 -5.12
N ARG A 112 -25.42 20.52 -6.12
CA ARG A 112 -25.07 21.95 -6.07
C ARG A 112 -26.30 22.84 -6.00
N LYS A 113 -27.35 22.54 -6.78
CA LYS A 113 -28.61 23.29 -6.75
C LYS A 113 -29.26 23.19 -5.35
N ALA A 114 -29.32 21.99 -4.78
CA ALA A 114 -29.85 21.78 -3.43
C ALA A 114 -29.08 22.58 -2.37
N LEU A 115 -27.74 22.62 -2.46
CA LEU A 115 -26.91 23.43 -1.56
C LEU A 115 -27.10 24.94 -1.74
N GLN A 116 -27.32 25.42 -2.96
CA GLN A 116 -27.62 26.83 -3.23
C GLN A 116 -28.96 27.25 -2.61
N GLU A 117 -30.00 26.45 -2.79
CA GLU A 117 -31.32 26.68 -2.18
C GLU A 117 -31.23 26.62 -0.65
N LEU A 118 -30.51 25.62 -0.11
CA LEU A 118 -30.28 25.48 1.33
C LEU A 118 -29.59 26.72 1.92
N LYS A 119 -28.61 27.29 1.22
CA LYS A 119 -27.90 28.50 1.65
C LYS A 119 -28.81 29.72 1.78
N LEU A 120 -29.83 29.83 0.93
CA LEU A 120 -30.79 30.93 0.97
C LEU A 120 -31.81 30.76 2.10
N LEU A 121 -32.18 29.51 2.42
CA LEU A 121 -33.16 29.19 3.47
C LEU A 121 -32.55 29.19 4.87
N ASP A 122 -31.40 28.55 5.06
CA ASP A 122 -30.71 28.41 6.34
C ASP A 122 -29.18 28.36 6.15
N PRO A 123 -28.48 29.50 6.40
CA PRO A 123 -27.03 29.57 6.32
C PRO A 123 -26.30 28.66 7.34
N VAL A 124 -26.89 28.38 8.50
CA VAL A 124 -26.27 27.56 9.55
C VAL A 124 -26.27 26.09 9.12
N LEU A 125 -27.39 25.61 8.58
CA LEU A 125 -27.49 24.25 8.06
C LEU A 125 -26.61 24.03 6.83
N TYR A 126 -26.47 25.05 5.97
CA TYR A 126 -25.53 25.02 4.86
C TYR A 126 -24.08 24.78 5.32
N GLN A 127 -23.61 25.51 6.35
CA GLN A 127 -22.24 25.33 6.86
C GLN A 127 -22.00 23.90 7.32
N LYS A 128 -22.93 23.35 8.12
CA LYS A 128 -22.86 21.96 8.60
C LYS A 128 -22.87 20.93 7.46
N ALA A 129 -23.62 21.18 6.39
CA ALA A 129 -23.72 20.26 5.26
C ALA A 129 -22.45 20.21 4.39
N VAL A 130 -21.64 21.27 4.38
CA VAL A 130 -20.40 21.37 3.59
C VAL A 130 -19.17 20.96 4.40
N GLU A 131 -19.28 20.86 5.72
CA GLU A 131 -18.20 20.38 6.58
C GLU A 131 -17.69 19.00 6.12
N PRO A 132 -16.37 18.83 5.90
CA PRO A 132 -15.81 17.56 5.52
C PRO A 132 -15.98 16.55 6.66
N VAL A 133 -16.32 15.31 6.30
CA VAL A 133 -16.42 14.21 7.26
C VAL A 133 -15.05 13.99 7.90
N SER A 134 -14.93 14.27 9.21
CA SER A 134 -13.68 14.15 9.97
C SER A 134 -13.27 12.69 10.26
N ALA A 135 -14.19 11.74 10.10
CA ALA A 135 -13.94 10.33 10.38
C ALA A 135 -13.53 9.58 9.11
N PRO A 136 -12.60 8.60 9.20
CA PRO A 136 -12.39 7.65 8.11
C PRO A 136 -13.70 6.93 7.81
N LEU A 137 -14.08 6.92 6.53
CA LEU A 137 -15.32 6.29 6.08
C LEU A 137 -15.14 4.77 6.14
N HIS A 138 -15.57 4.13 7.23
CA HIS A 138 -15.55 2.67 7.39
C HIS A 138 -16.70 2.03 6.61
N VAL A 139 -16.63 2.07 5.28
CA VAL A 139 -17.62 1.46 4.40
C VAL A 139 -17.03 0.21 3.77
N VAL A 140 -17.60 -0.94 4.10
CA VAL A 140 -17.28 -2.23 3.48
C VAL A 140 -18.42 -2.57 2.53
N VAL A 141 -18.12 -2.62 1.23
CA VAL A 141 -19.06 -3.05 0.19
C VAL A 141 -18.57 -4.35 -0.40
N HIS A 142 -19.41 -5.38 -0.36
CA HIS A 142 -19.16 -6.64 -1.05
C HIS A 142 -19.75 -6.56 -2.46
N GLY A 143 -18.98 -7.01 -3.46
CA GLY A 143 -19.48 -7.13 -4.82
C GLY A 143 -20.62 -8.17 -4.92
N PRO A 144 -21.47 -8.09 -5.96
CA PRO A 144 -22.52 -9.07 -6.16
C PRO A 144 -21.91 -10.45 -6.47
N GLY A 145 -22.52 -11.51 -5.92
CA GLY A 145 -22.19 -12.88 -6.30
C GLY A 145 -22.72 -13.22 -7.70
N LEU A 146 -22.21 -14.32 -8.29
CA LEU A 146 -22.76 -14.86 -9.54
C LEU A 146 -24.19 -15.37 -9.37
N THR A 147 -24.49 -15.90 -8.19
CA THR A 147 -25.82 -16.40 -7.80
C THR A 147 -26.19 -15.84 -6.43
N PRO A 148 -27.50 -15.65 -6.16
CA PRO A 148 -27.96 -15.28 -4.83
C PRO A 148 -27.71 -16.42 -3.83
N PRO A 149 -27.58 -16.10 -2.53
CA PRO A 149 -27.40 -17.12 -1.50
C PRO A 149 -28.62 -18.04 -1.41
N ILE A 150 -28.36 -19.34 -1.21
CA ILE A 150 -29.39 -20.34 -0.97
C ILE A 150 -29.75 -20.28 0.53
N ALA A 151 -31.05 -20.17 0.83
CA ALA A 151 -31.53 -20.18 2.21
C ALA A 151 -31.23 -21.54 2.88
N ASP A 152 -30.79 -21.49 4.13
CA ASP A 152 -30.50 -22.67 4.97
C ASP A 152 -29.46 -23.65 4.39
N TYR A 153 -28.57 -23.17 3.51
CA TYR A 153 -27.47 -23.97 3.01
C TYR A 153 -26.50 -24.31 4.15
N GLN A 154 -26.41 -25.60 4.48
CA GLN A 154 -25.42 -26.13 5.41
C GLN A 154 -24.13 -26.43 4.65
N SER A 155 -23.11 -25.59 4.86
CA SER A 155 -21.77 -25.85 4.33
C SER A 155 -21.21 -27.13 4.96
N PRO A 156 -20.48 -27.97 4.21
CA PRO A 156 -19.72 -29.06 4.81
C PRO A 156 -18.66 -28.52 5.78
N ASP A 157 -18.36 -29.31 6.80
CA ASP A 157 -17.31 -29.01 7.78
C ASP A 157 -15.91 -29.08 7.16
N GLY A 158 -15.01 -28.19 7.60
CA GLY A 158 -13.61 -28.19 7.19
C GLY A 158 -12.78 -27.17 7.97
N ASP A 159 -11.48 -27.46 8.10
CA ASP A 159 -10.52 -26.58 8.79
C ASP A 159 -9.89 -25.57 7.81
N TYR A 160 -9.82 -24.30 8.21
CA TYR A 160 -9.07 -23.27 7.49
C TYR A 160 -7.62 -23.22 8.01
N ILE A 161 -6.66 -23.56 7.15
CA ILE A 161 -5.22 -23.43 7.44
C ILE A 161 -4.66 -22.27 6.64
N ASP A 162 -4.21 -21.23 7.34
CA ASP A 162 -3.54 -20.09 6.71
C ASP A 162 -2.14 -20.49 6.20
N THR A 163 -1.98 -20.57 4.88
CA THR A 163 -0.70 -20.87 4.22
C THR A 163 0.02 -19.61 3.72
N THR A 164 -0.35 -18.42 4.20
CA THR A 164 0.30 -17.17 3.76
C THR A 164 1.78 -17.15 4.13
N ARG A 165 2.61 -16.75 3.17
CA ARG A 165 4.06 -16.72 3.36
C ARG A 165 4.47 -15.58 4.28
N SER A 166 5.14 -15.91 5.38
CA SER A 166 5.79 -14.92 6.24
C SER A 166 7.06 -14.40 5.59
N TRP A 167 7.15 -13.08 5.42
CA TRP A 167 8.35 -12.38 4.95
C TRP A 167 9.02 -11.70 6.16
N THR A 168 10.14 -12.27 6.64
CA THR A 168 10.96 -11.71 7.73
C THR A 168 12.27 -11.14 7.19
#